data_AF-A0A6B3W5Y3-F1
#
_entry.id   AF-A0A6B3W5Y3-F1
#
_cell.length_a   1.000
_cell.length_b   1.000
_cell.length_c   1.000
_cell.angle_alpha   90.00
_cell.angle_beta   90.00
_cell.angle_gamma   90.00
#
_symmetry.space_group_name_H-M   'P 1'
#
loop_
_entity.id
_entity.type
_entity.pdbx_description
1 polymer ?
#
loop_
_entity_poly.entity_id
_entity_poly.type
_entity_poly.pdbx_seq_one_letter_code
_entity_poly.pdbx_strand_id
1 'polypeptide(L)'
;MVIAFNRKLVLLLLMSGIYTPVFAGAFSFADLLKEPATITHSSGYNGEGGKTTVSVCIASDSESKTEMAIAIQNSIDHWNRLEPMHGNSEMSPQSGVPSDSVDAESVLLHEIGHCIGLAHPNLASESGLEGEQRRYARALPGGGRDDGYTLDAGSDGVIATANDKRGTDVNLHWFRKSDNDPFALGEIVDASTYSVDLNDLPSGHDFPAVAGAQVSSSRNLERTEAVMHQGIYYGEKRVGLGHDDVAMLRLAMAGTDQVQGSESSYEVELVYEGVSDDCDITVKMGGTSFAMCSASGTQVAPNHMKVTQGTIKMASASNINWHFNDTLNNDSPPEDDNDRIFGSGFSGSD
;
A
#
# COMPACT_ATOMS: atom_id res chain seq x y z
N MET A 1 -64.49 -9.41 -29.16
CA MET A 1 -64.46 -9.78 -27.72
C MET A 1 -62.99 -10.00 -27.36
N VAL A 2 -62.55 -9.31 -26.32
CA VAL A 2 -61.16 -9.03 -25.95
C VAL A 2 -60.64 -10.13 -24.99
N ILE A 3 -59.30 -10.21 -24.83
CA ILE A 3 -58.52 -10.75 -23.68
C ILE A 3 -58.24 -12.28 -23.74
N ALA A 4 -57.04 -12.85 -23.50
CA ALA A 4 -55.66 -12.37 -23.35
C ALA A 4 -54.68 -13.57 -23.34
N PHE A 5 -53.39 -13.22 -23.42
CA PHE A 5 -52.16 -14.02 -23.35
C PHE A 5 -52.03 -15.03 -22.19
N ASN A 6 -51.24 -16.10 -22.40
CA ASN A 6 -50.12 -16.40 -21.50
C ASN A 6 -49.08 -17.36 -22.13
N ARG A 7 -48.05 -16.79 -22.77
CA ARG A 7 -46.74 -17.43 -22.93
C ARG A 7 -45.90 -17.00 -21.72
N LYS A 8 -45.60 -17.92 -20.80
CA LYS A 8 -44.51 -17.71 -19.83
C LYS A 8 -43.29 -18.49 -20.30
N LEU A 9 -42.49 -17.81 -21.12
CA LEU A 9 -41.07 -18.11 -21.29
C LEU A 9 -40.40 -17.63 -20.01
N VAL A 10 -39.93 -18.55 -19.17
CA VAL A 10 -39.08 -18.20 -18.02
C VAL A 10 -37.69 -17.97 -18.58
N LEU A 11 -37.35 -16.70 -18.83
CA LEU A 11 -35.99 -16.28 -19.10
C LEU A 11 -35.26 -16.26 -17.75
N LEU A 12 -34.42 -17.27 -17.52
CA LEU A 12 -33.49 -17.27 -16.39
C LEU A 12 -32.37 -16.28 -16.75
N LEU A 13 -32.46 -15.03 -16.29
CA LEU A 13 -31.31 -14.13 -16.29
C LEU A 13 -30.32 -14.65 -15.25
N LEU A 14 -29.26 -15.33 -15.69
CA LEU A 14 -28.01 -15.37 -14.94
C LEU A 14 -27.48 -13.92 -14.90
N MET A 15 -27.72 -13.23 -13.80
CA MET A 15 -26.90 -12.07 -13.42
C MET A 15 -25.54 -12.64 -13.01
N SER A 16 -24.65 -12.82 -13.99
CA SER A 16 -23.22 -12.84 -13.72
C SER A 16 -22.85 -11.46 -13.20
N GLY A 17 -22.90 -11.29 -11.88
CA GLY A 17 -22.31 -10.14 -11.21
C GLY A 17 -20.83 -10.12 -11.58
N ILE A 18 -20.42 -9.08 -12.29
CA ILE A 18 -19.02 -8.75 -12.43
C ILE A 18 -18.62 -8.28 -11.02
N TYR A 19 -17.96 -9.17 -10.27
CA TYR A 19 -17.29 -8.79 -9.04
C TYR A 19 -16.05 -8.02 -9.47
N THR A 20 -16.09 -6.68 -9.37
CA THR A 20 -14.85 -5.91 -9.36
C THR A 20 -14.12 -6.28 -8.07
N PRO A 21 -12.82 -6.58 -8.06
CA PRO A 21 -12.02 -6.70 -6.83
C PRO A 21 -11.84 -5.28 -6.18
N VAL A 22 -11.38 -4.97 -4.94
CA VAL A 22 -11.00 -3.63 -4.37
C VAL A 22 -10.42 -3.81 -2.92
N PHE A 23 -9.39 -3.04 -2.50
CA PHE A 23 -8.39 -3.45 -1.49
C PHE A 23 -8.47 -2.78 -0.08
N ALA A 24 -7.37 -2.78 0.71
CA ALA A 24 -7.27 -2.32 2.10
C ALA A 24 -5.86 -1.71 2.44
N GLY A 25 -5.58 -1.19 3.65
CA GLY A 25 -4.26 -0.67 4.06
C GLY A 25 -4.27 0.50 5.07
N ALA A 26 -3.13 1.14 5.36
CA ALA A 26 -3.03 2.20 6.39
C ALA A 26 -2.18 3.41 5.96
N PHE A 27 -2.40 4.57 6.61
CA PHE A 27 -1.67 5.82 6.35
C PHE A 27 -0.75 6.22 7.51
N SER A 28 0.38 6.83 7.14
CA SER A 28 1.26 7.51 8.10
C SER A 28 0.51 8.59 8.87
N PHE A 29 1.00 8.95 10.06
CA PHE A 29 0.41 9.93 10.98
C PHE A 29 -0.95 9.59 11.63
N ALA A 30 -1.71 8.61 11.12
CA ALA A 30 -3.02 8.26 11.68
C ALA A 30 -2.95 7.83 13.16
N ASP A 31 -1.91 7.09 13.52
CA ASP A 31 -1.62 6.65 14.89
C ASP A 31 -1.13 7.79 15.81
N LEU A 32 -0.23 8.64 15.29
CA LEU A 32 0.30 9.80 15.98
C LEU A 32 -0.81 10.78 16.35
N LEU A 33 -1.72 11.04 15.41
CA LEU A 33 -2.88 11.91 15.60
C LEU A 33 -4.01 11.24 16.37
N LYS A 34 -4.00 9.90 16.42
CA LYS A 34 -5.08 9.05 16.94
C LYS A 34 -6.42 9.29 16.23
N GLU A 35 -6.35 9.54 14.93
CA GLU A 35 -7.51 9.85 14.08
C GLU A 35 -7.59 8.82 12.94
N PRO A 36 -8.44 7.78 13.05
CA PRO A 36 -8.53 6.69 12.08
C PRO A 36 -8.77 7.13 10.64
N ALA A 37 -9.55 8.19 10.46
CA ALA A 37 -9.90 8.74 9.15
C ALA A 37 -8.76 9.55 8.50
N THR A 38 -7.56 9.57 9.12
CA THR A 38 -6.41 10.28 8.55
C THR A 38 -5.98 9.63 7.24
N ILE A 39 -5.87 10.45 6.19
CA ILE A 39 -5.25 10.11 4.92
C ILE A 39 -4.00 10.97 4.76
N THR A 40 -2.89 10.33 4.40
CA THR A 40 -1.61 11.02 4.18
C THR A 40 -1.27 11.00 2.70
N HIS A 41 -1.14 12.20 2.15
CA HIS A 41 -0.80 12.49 0.78
C HIS A 41 0.73 12.59 0.60
N SER A 42 1.18 12.35 -0.62
CA SER A 42 2.58 12.54 -1.01
C SER A 42 3.00 14.02 -0.93
N SER A 43 4.32 14.29 -0.95
CA SER A 43 4.80 15.67 -1.05
C SER A 43 4.32 16.33 -2.34
N GLY A 44 4.18 17.65 -2.31
CA GLY A 44 3.68 18.45 -3.43
C GLY A 44 2.16 18.64 -3.48
N TYR A 45 1.36 17.73 -2.92
CA TYR A 45 -0.10 17.93 -2.86
C TYR A 45 -0.46 19.15 -2.00
N ASN A 46 -1.42 19.96 -2.44
CA ASN A 46 -1.83 21.20 -1.76
C ASN A 46 -3.34 21.26 -1.47
N GLY A 47 -4.08 20.19 -1.75
CA GLY A 47 -5.54 20.15 -1.66
C GLY A 47 -6.25 20.35 -3.01
N GLU A 48 -5.51 20.70 -4.06
CA GLU A 48 -6.02 20.85 -5.42
C GLU A 48 -5.58 19.65 -6.27
N GLY A 49 -6.42 19.28 -7.23
CA GLY A 49 -6.14 18.19 -8.16
C GLY A 49 -5.04 18.51 -9.17
N GLY A 50 -4.68 17.51 -9.99
CA GLY A 50 -3.66 17.63 -11.03
C GLY A 50 -2.52 16.64 -10.86
N LYS A 51 -1.31 16.99 -11.30
CA LYS A 51 -0.13 16.12 -11.19
C LYS A 51 0.84 16.63 -10.13
N THR A 52 1.30 15.73 -9.29
CA THR A 52 2.30 15.96 -8.26
C THR A 52 3.55 15.14 -8.56
N THR A 53 4.71 15.80 -8.60
CA THR A 53 6.00 15.12 -8.80
C THR A 53 6.73 15.01 -7.47
N VAL A 54 7.24 13.82 -7.15
CA VAL A 54 8.03 13.52 -5.96
C VAL A 54 9.43 13.12 -6.40
N SER A 55 10.41 13.96 -6.11
CA SER A 55 11.81 13.71 -6.43
C SER A 55 12.47 12.76 -5.43
N VAL A 56 13.19 11.76 -5.93
CA VAL A 56 13.92 10.76 -5.15
C VAL A 56 15.39 10.79 -5.50
N CYS A 57 16.25 10.92 -4.50
CA CYS A 57 17.70 11.07 -4.67
C CYS A 57 18.50 10.21 -3.73
N ILE A 58 19.76 9.99 -4.08
CA ILE A 58 20.75 9.41 -3.19
C ILE A 58 21.54 10.53 -2.52
N ALA A 59 21.63 10.51 -1.20
CA ALA A 59 22.41 11.46 -0.42
C ALA A 59 23.87 11.51 -0.91
N SER A 60 24.45 12.70 -0.95
CA SER A 60 25.81 12.92 -1.47
C SER A 60 26.87 12.12 -0.70
N ASP A 61 26.65 11.90 0.59
CA ASP A 61 27.53 11.15 1.50
C ASP A 61 27.14 9.67 1.69
N SER A 62 26.22 9.14 0.89
CA SER A 62 25.81 7.73 0.95
C SER A 62 26.90 6.76 0.47
N GLU A 63 26.94 5.57 1.08
CA GLU A 63 27.58 4.37 0.52
C GLU A 63 26.80 3.85 -0.71
N SER A 64 27.40 2.91 -1.47
CA SER A 64 26.75 2.09 -2.51
C SER A 64 25.86 2.86 -3.51
N LYS A 65 26.26 4.08 -3.90
CA LYS A 65 25.43 4.99 -4.70
C LYS A 65 25.10 4.43 -6.09
N THR A 66 26.06 3.76 -6.71
CA THR A 66 25.87 3.18 -8.05
C THR A 66 24.91 1.99 -7.98
N GLU A 67 25.08 1.13 -6.98
CA GLU A 67 24.28 -0.07 -6.79
C GLU A 67 22.84 0.26 -6.38
N MET A 68 22.64 1.28 -5.53
CA MET A 68 21.30 1.74 -5.14
C MET A 68 20.53 2.42 -6.28
N ALA A 69 21.22 3.04 -7.25
CA ALA A 69 20.53 3.79 -8.31
C ALA A 69 19.55 2.91 -9.09
N ILE A 70 19.92 1.66 -9.40
CA ILE A 70 19.05 0.72 -10.12
C ILE A 70 17.85 0.33 -9.25
N ALA A 71 18.12 -0.04 -7.99
CA ALA A 71 17.07 -0.43 -7.04
C ALA A 71 16.04 0.69 -6.80
N ILE A 72 16.48 1.96 -6.73
CA ILE A 72 15.60 3.13 -6.61
C ILE A 72 14.75 3.30 -7.87
N GLN A 73 15.36 3.26 -9.05
CA GLN A 73 14.64 3.40 -10.33
C GLN A 73 13.58 2.31 -10.48
N ASN A 74 13.94 1.05 -10.23
CA ASN A 74 12.99 -0.07 -10.28
C ASN A 74 11.84 0.10 -9.27
N SER A 75 12.15 0.56 -8.05
CA SER A 75 11.13 0.83 -7.02
C SER A 75 10.17 1.94 -7.44
N ILE A 76 10.70 3.02 -8.03
CA ILE A 76 9.94 4.13 -8.59
C ILE A 76 9.02 3.63 -9.72
N ASP A 77 9.52 2.76 -10.59
CA ASP A 77 8.72 2.23 -11.71
C ASP A 77 7.51 1.43 -11.21
N HIS A 78 7.66 0.64 -10.14
CA HIS A 78 6.52 -0.05 -9.52
C HIS A 78 5.48 0.93 -8.96
N TRP A 79 5.90 1.97 -8.24
CA TRP A 79 5.01 3.01 -7.71
C TRP A 79 4.36 3.85 -8.82
N ASN A 80 5.05 4.10 -9.92
CA ASN A 80 4.50 4.86 -11.05
C ASN A 80 3.51 4.03 -11.89
N ARG A 81 3.71 2.71 -12.02
CA ARG A 81 2.78 1.83 -12.74
C ARG A 81 1.48 1.60 -11.99
N LEU A 82 1.52 1.53 -10.65
CA LEU A 82 0.35 1.24 -9.81
C LEU A 82 -0.40 -0.03 -10.25
N GLU A 83 0.38 -1.03 -10.67
CA GLU A 83 -0.11 -2.34 -11.11
C GLU A 83 0.04 -3.34 -9.96
N PRO A 84 -1.06 -3.74 -9.31
CA PRO A 84 -1.00 -4.76 -8.27
C PRO A 84 -0.81 -6.14 -8.90
N MET A 85 -0.15 -7.05 -8.19
CA MET A 85 -0.02 -8.43 -8.65
C MET A 85 -0.25 -9.44 -7.53
N HIS A 86 -0.65 -10.65 -7.93
CA HIS A 86 -0.51 -11.84 -7.10
C HIS A 86 0.89 -12.43 -7.28
N GLY A 87 1.35 -13.23 -6.31
CA GLY A 87 2.67 -13.83 -6.38
C GLY A 87 3.80 -12.80 -6.27
N ASN A 88 3.53 -11.62 -5.70
CA ASN A 88 4.48 -10.52 -5.63
C ASN A 88 5.61 -10.73 -4.60
N SER A 89 5.63 -11.86 -3.88
CA SER A 89 6.65 -12.21 -2.89
C SER A 89 7.24 -13.58 -3.21
N GLU A 90 8.53 -13.58 -3.55
CA GLU A 90 9.28 -14.78 -3.90
C GLU A 90 10.38 -15.04 -2.87
N MET A 91 10.60 -16.31 -2.55
CA MET A 91 11.69 -16.75 -1.67
C MET A 91 12.81 -17.38 -2.48
N SER A 92 14.01 -17.42 -1.90
CA SER A 92 15.15 -18.13 -2.47
C SER A 92 14.84 -19.63 -2.63
N PRO A 93 15.25 -20.28 -3.74
CA PRO A 93 16.06 -19.74 -4.84
C PRO A 93 15.27 -19.04 -5.95
N GLN A 94 13.93 -19.06 -5.91
CA GLN A 94 13.08 -18.53 -6.99
C GLN A 94 13.29 -17.03 -7.20
N SER A 95 13.43 -16.28 -6.11
CA SER A 95 13.66 -14.83 -6.12
C SER A 95 14.96 -14.38 -6.80
N GLY A 96 15.91 -15.29 -7.03
CA GLY A 96 17.28 -14.95 -7.44
C GLY A 96 18.14 -14.30 -6.34
N VAL A 97 17.56 -13.99 -5.18
CA VAL A 97 18.25 -13.43 -4.02
C VAL A 97 18.90 -14.57 -3.23
N PRO A 98 20.19 -14.50 -2.89
CA PRO A 98 20.82 -15.49 -2.02
C PRO A 98 20.10 -15.61 -0.68
N SER A 99 20.00 -16.83 -0.14
CA SER A 99 19.26 -17.12 1.10
C SER A 99 19.81 -16.43 2.35
N ASP A 100 21.02 -15.87 2.28
CA ASP A 100 21.70 -15.13 3.34
C ASP A 100 21.86 -13.63 3.00
N SER A 101 21.19 -13.15 1.96
CA SER A 101 21.17 -11.74 1.56
C SER A 101 19.78 -11.11 1.73
N VAL A 102 19.74 -9.79 1.86
CA VAL A 102 18.50 -9.00 1.85
C VAL A 102 18.44 -8.22 0.54
N ASP A 103 17.32 -8.30 -0.18
CA ASP A 103 17.11 -7.53 -1.41
C ASP A 103 16.93 -6.04 -1.11
N ALA A 104 17.86 -5.21 -1.59
CA ALA A 104 17.84 -3.77 -1.35
C ALA A 104 16.67 -3.08 -2.08
N GLU A 105 16.27 -3.58 -3.26
CA GLU A 105 15.15 -3.06 -4.04
C GLU A 105 13.82 -3.24 -3.31
N SER A 106 13.56 -4.43 -2.78
CA SER A 106 12.37 -4.71 -1.98
C SER A 106 12.27 -3.82 -0.73
N VAL A 107 13.41 -3.54 -0.08
CA VAL A 107 13.46 -2.60 1.04
C VAL A 107 13.20 -1.18 0.56
N LEU A 108 13.81 -0.74 -0.53
CA LEU A 108 13.57 0.61 -1.07
C LEU A 108 12.13 0.80 -1.53
N LEU A 109 11.52 -0.21 -2.16
CA LEU A 109 10.11 -0.21 -2.55
C LEU A 109 9.21 0.03 -1.34
N HIS A 110 9.48 -0.63 -0.22
CA HIS A 110 8.79 -0.45 1.05
C HIS A 110 9.01 0.95 1.65
N GLU A 111 10.27 1.38 1.79
CA GLU A 111 10.57 2.65 2.44
C GLU A 111 10.12 3.86 1.62
N ILE A 112 10.09 3.76 0.29
CA ILE A 112 9.47 4.76 -0.57
C ILE A 112 7.97 4.85 -0.29
N GLY A 113 7.29 3.72 -0.11
CA GLY A 113 5.87 3.68 0.28
C GLY A 113 5.58 4.45 1.56
N HIS A 114 6.43 4.33 2.58
CA HIS A 114 6.36 5.17 3.78
C HIS A 114 6.56 6.65 3.47
N CYS A 115 7.57 6.97 2.67
CA CYS A 115 7.93 8.35 2.32
C CYS A 115 6.92 9.04 1.38
N ILE A 116 5.98 8.30 0.77
CA ILE A 116 4.83 8.85 0.03
C ILE A 116 3.52 8.82 0.82
N GLY A 117 3.56 8.40 2.09
CA GLY A 117 2.45 8.56 3.04
C GLY A 117 1.80 7.28 3.55
N LEU A 118 2.25 6.10 3.13
CA LEU A 118 1.68 4.83 3.58
C LEU A 118 2.24 4.40 4.94
N ALA A 119 1.51 3.56 5.66
CA ALA A 119 1.96 2.92 6.89
C ALA A 119 1.85 1.41 6.79
N HIS A 120 2.43 0.69 7.76
CA HIS A 120 2.24 -0.75 7.84
C HIS A 120 0.74 -1.08 8.00
N PRO A 121 0.17 -1.98 7.18
CA PRO A 121 -1.21 -2.40 7.30
C PRO A 121 -1.43 -3.31 8.53
N ASN A 122 -0.37 -3.89 9.08
CA ASN A 122 -0.34 -4.66 10.31
C ASN A 122 0.17 -3.81 11.51
N LEU A 123 0.03 -4.34 12.73
CA LEU A 123 0.46 -3.68 13.97
C LEU A 123 1.97 -3.42 14.02
N ALA A 124 2.75 -4.32 13.39
CA ALA A 124 4.18 -4.15 13.17
C ALA A 124 4.96 -3.86 14.47
N SER A 125 6.23 -3.48 14.37
CA SER A 125 7.12 -3.30 15.51
C SER A 125 6.78 -2.06 16.35
N GLU A 126 6.18 -1.04 15.73
CA GLU A 126 5.78 0.20 16.40
C GLU A 126 4.66 -0.01 17.45
N SER A 127 3.92 -1.12 17.37
CA SER A 127 2.94 -1.49 18.39
C SER A 127 3.57 -1.86 19.74
N GLY A 128 4.87 -2.16 19.78
CA GLY A 128 5.57 -2.68 20.97
C GLY A 128 5.39 -4.19 21.19
N LEU A 129 4.51 -4.85 20.43
CA LEU A 129 4.26 -6.28 20.51
C LEU A 129 5.45 -7.09 19.96
N GLU A 130 5.46 -8.41 20.15
CA GLU A 130 6.50 -9.31 19.64
C GLU A 130 5.95 -10.45 18.78
N GLY A 131 6.79 -11.00 17.91
CA GLY A 131 6.47 -12.19 17.11
C GLY A 131 5.20 -12.04 16.27
N GLU A 132 4.37 -13.08 16.29
CA GLU A 132 3.15 -13.19 15.47
C GLU A 132 2.08 -12.14 15.82
N GLN A 133 2.11 -11.58 17.03
CA GLN A 133 1.17 -10.53 17.46
C GLN A 133 1.28 -9.27 16.59
N ARG A 134 2.44 -9.04 15.95
CA ARG A 134 2.64 -7.92 15.03
C ARG A 134 1.87 -8.05 13.72
N ARG A 135 1.34 -9.23 13.40
CA ARG A 135 0.68 -9.49 12.11
C ARG A 135 -0.78 -9.04 12.06
N TYR A 136 -1.44 -8.89 13.21
CA TYR A 136 -2.81 -8.38 13.27
C TYR A 136 -2.94 -7.02 12.57
N ALA A 137 -4.12 -6.73 12.02
CA ALA A 137 -4.43 -5.45 11.37
C ALA A 137 -4.11 -4.24 12.27
N ARG A 138 -3.57 -3.19 11.65
CA ARG A 138 -3.16 -1.96 12.34
C ARG A 138 -4.34 -1.35 13.10
N ALA A 139 -4.11 -1.03 14.36
CA ALA A 139 -5.09 -0.42 15.25
C ALA A 139 -4.39 0.40 16.33
N LEU A 140 -5.13 1.28 17.00
CA LEU A 140 -4.75 1.81 18.30
C LEU A 140 -5.18 0.83 19.40
N PRO A 141 -4.40 0.72 20.50
CA PRO A 141 -4.81 -0.09 21.63
C PRO A 141 -6.04 0.53 22.29
N GLY A 142 -7.02 -0.30 22.59
CA GLY A 142 -8.20 0.12 23.36
C GLY A 142 -7.95 -0.06 24.86
N GLY A 143 -8.18 -1.28 25.34
CA GLY A 143 -8.07 -1.65 26.76
C GLY A 143 -7.92 -3.16 27.00
N GLY A 144 -7.37 -3.87 26.02
CA GLY A 144 -7.12 -5.31 26.09
C GLY A 144 -5.90 -5.70 26.93
N ARG A 145 -5.59 -7.01 26.97
CA ARG A 145 -4.60 -7.60 27.89
C ARG A 145 -3.16 -7.55 27.37
N ASP A 146 -2.96 -7.36 26.07
CA ASP A 146 -1.65 -7.39 25.39
C ASP A 146 -1.20 -5.96 25.10
N ASP A 147 -0.62 -5.30 26.11
CA ASP A 147 -0.25 -3.87 26.03
C ASP A 147 -1.41 -2.94 25.62
N GLY A 148 -2.64 -3.34 25.96
CA GLY A 148 -3.86 -2.62 25.62
C GLY A 148 -4.57 -3.11 24.35
N TYR A 149 -4.00 -4.07 23.62
CA TYR A 149 -4.65 -4.70 22.46
C TYR A 149 -5.48 -5.93 22.85
N THR A 150 -6.51 -6.21 22.04
CA THR A 150 -7.24 -7.48 22.05
C THR A 150 -6.84 -8.27 20.80
N LEU A 151 -6.10 -9.36 20.98
CA LEU A 151 -5.50 -10.14 19.90
C LEU A 151 -6.02 -11.58 19.92
N ASP A 152 -7.08 -11.83 19.16
CA ASP A 152 -7.68 -13.16 19.00
C ASP A 152 -7.96 -13.40 17.52
N ALA A 153 -7.35 -14.44 16.95
CA ALA A 153 -7.44 -14.83 15.54
C ALA A 153 -8.80 -15.45 15.16
N GLY A 154 -9.77 -15.43 16.08
CA GLY A 154 -11.12 -15.89 15.80
C GLY A 154 -11.19 -17.39 15.51
N SER A 155 -12.20 -17.77 14.72
CA SER A 155 -12.58 -19.17 14.58
C SER A 155 -11.77 -19.97 13.55
N ASP A 156 -11.16 -19.30 12.58
CA ASP A 156 -10.30 -19.96 11.57
C ASP A 156 -8.85 -20.10 12.07
N GLY A 157 -8.49 -19.40 13.15
CA GLY A 157 -7.16 -19.42 13.75
C GLY A 157 -6.09 -18.75 12.90
N VAL A 158 -6.48 -17.93 11.91
CA VAL A 158 -5.55 -17.22 11.02
C VAL A 158 -5.59 -15.74 11.36
N ILE A 159 -4.46 -15.24 11.86
CA ILE A 159 -4.26 -13.83 12.22
C ILE A 159 -4.44 -12.94 11.00
N ALA A 160 -5.02 -11.75 11.22
CA ALA A 160 -5.23 -10.71 10.22
C ALA A 160 -6.24 -11.10 9.15
N THR A 161 -7.26 -11.86 9.55
CA THR A 161 -8.40 -12.20 8.70
C THR A 161 -9.68 -11.54 9.21
N ALA A 162 -10.75 -11.68 8.42
CA ALA A 162 -12.00 -10.97 8.65
C ALA A 162 -12.71 -11.33 9.96
N ASN A 163 -12.37 -12.45 10.61
CA ASN A 163 -13.02 -12.93 11.84
C ASN A 163 -12.21 -12.60 13.12
N ASP A 164 -11.08 -11.89 12.98
CA ASP A 164 -10.23 -11.48 14.10
C ASP A 164 -11.09 -10.73 15.12
N LYS A 165 -11.03 -11.17 16.39
CA LYS A 165 -11.76 -10.52 17.48
C LYS A 165 -10.86 -9.49 18.15
N ARG A 166 -11.10 -8.23 17.81
CA ARG A 166 -10.26 -7.09 18.23
C ARG A 166 -10.84 -6.24 19.36
N GLY A 167 -11.96 -6.68 19.93
CA GLY A 167 -12.53 -6.09 21.15
C GLY A 167 -12.79 -4.58 20.99
N THR A 168 -12.06 -3.78 21.77
CA THR A 168 -12.17 -2.31 21.78
C THR A 168 -11.02 -1.61 21.06
N ASP A 169 -10.18 -2.35 20.32
CA ASP A 169 -9.12 -1.76 19.52
C ASP A 169 -9.73 -0.83 18.46
N VAL A 170 -9.13 0.33 18.23
CA VAL A 170 -9.62 1.29 17.24
C VAL A 170 -8.91 1.03 15.92
N ASN A 171 -9.65 0.58 14.92
CA ASN A 171 -9.12 0.28 13.60
C ASN A 171 -8.43 1.49 12.96
N LEU A 172 -7.25 1.27 12.37
CA LEU A 172 -6.54 2.26 11.55
C LEU A 172 -6.36 1.76 10.09
N HIS A 173 -6.88 0.59 9.78
CA HIS A 173 -6.74 -0.06 8.49
C HIS A 173 -7.99 0.22 7.64
N TRP A 174 -7.84 1.00 6.58
CA TRP A 174 -8.87 1.19 5.57
C TRP A 174 -9.12 -0.13 4.84
N PHE A 175 -10.37 -0.43 4.52
CA PHE A 175 -10.77 -1.67 3.90
C PHE A 175 -11.89 -1.44 2.91
N ARG A 176 -12.02 -2.34 1.93
CA ARG A 176 -13.15 -2.32 1.01
C ARG A 176 -14.45 -2.73 1.70
N LYS A 177 -15.45 -1.87 1.59
CA LYS A 177 -16.78 -2.05 2.18
C LYS A 177 -17.51 -3.31 1.71
N SER A 178 -17.32 -3.75 0.46
CA SER A 178 -18.17 -4.83 -0.09
C SER A 178 -17.69 -6.24 0.23
N ASP A 179 -16.39 -6.46 0.46
CA ASP A 179 -15.83 -7.80 0.67
C ASP A 179 -14.66 -7.89 1.65
N ASN A 180 -14.05 -6.78 2.09
CA ASN A 180 -12.87 -6.79 2.97
C ASN A 180 -11.74 -7.72 2.43
N ASP A 181 -11.55 -7.77 1.11
CA ASP A 181 -10.52 -8.58 0.47
C ASP A 181 -9.25 -7.76 0.17
N PRO A 182 -8.13 -8.00 0.88
CA PRO A 182 -6.91 -7.23 0.67
C PRO A 182 -6.10 -7.70 -0.56
N PHE A 183 -6.59 -8.70 -1.31
CA PHE A 183 -5.93 -9.24 -2.51
C PHE A 183 -6.67 -8.91 -3.80
N ALA A 184 -7.45 -7.82 -3.81
CA ALA A 184 -8.40 -7.51 -4.87
C ALA A 184 -8.42 -5.99 -5.14
N LEU A 185 -8.25 -5.46 -6.38
CA LEU A 185 -8.39 -4.02 -6.78
C LEU A 185 -9.66 -3.75 -7.55
N GLY A 186 -10.30 -2.59 -7.39
CA GLY A 186 -11.42 -2.23 -8.29
C GLY A 186 -11.38 -0.81 -8.77
N GLU A 187 -12.28 -0.56 -9.71
CA GLU A 187 -12.20 0.61 -10.59
C GLU A 187 -12.29 1.94 -9.82
N ILE A 188 -13.09 1.97 -8.75
CA ILE A 188 -13.25 3.13 -7.89
C ILE A 188 -12.57 2.85 -6.54
N VAL A 189 -11.59 3.68 -6.23
CA VAL A 189 -10.83 3.68 -4.98
C VAL A 189 -10.95 5.04 -4.31
N ASP A 190 -12.02 5.18 -3.54
CA ASP A 190 -12.34 6.39 -2.77
C ASP A 190 -13.21 6.06 -1.55
N ALA A 191 -13.71 7.07 -0.82
CA ALA A 191 -14.53 6.84 0.38
C ALA A 191 -15.92 6.24 0.10
N SER A 192 -16.36 6.16 -1.17
CA SER A 192 -17.58 5.45 -1.53
C SER A 192 -17.39 3.92 -1.50
N THR A 193 -16.18 3.43 -1.78
CA THR A 193 -15.86 1.99 -1.84
C THR A 193 -15.00 1.50 -0.67
N TYR A 194 -14.31 2.41 0.02
CA TYR A 194 -13.46 2.12 1.19
C TYR A 194 -13.97 2.79 2.46
N SER A 195 -13.67 2.18 3.61
CA SER A 195 -13.88 2.76 4.93
C SER A 195 -12.76 2.40 5.88
N VAL A 196 -12.61 3.19 6.94
CA VAL A 196 -11.92 2.78 8.17
C VAL A 196 -12.91 2.45 9.29
N ASP A 197 -14.19 2.79 9.14
CA ASP A 197 -15.23 2.51 10.13
C ASP A 197 -15.66 1.04 10.05
N LEU A 198 -15.44 0.28 11.12
CA LEU A 198 -15.82 -1.13 11.24
C LEU A 198 -17.31 -1.40 10.99
N ASN A 199 -18.19 -0.40 11.15
CA ASN A 199 -19.62 -0.57 10.82
C ASN A 199 -19.87 -0.78 9.33
N ASP A 200 -18.92 -0.39 8.47
CA ASP A 200 -19.00 -0.60 7.02
C ASP A 200 -18.45 -1.97 6.58
N LEU A 201 -17.99 -2.81 7.52
CA LEU A 201 -17.55 -4.17 7.20
C LEU A 201 -18.70 -5.01 6.62
N PRO A 202 -18.41 -5.93 5.68
CA PRO A 202 -19.38 -6.91 5.22
C PRO A 202 -20.00 -7.69 6.38
N SER A 203 -21.26 -8.07 6.22
CA SER A 203 -21.96 -8.86 7.25
C SER A 203 -21.20 -10.16 7.55
N GLY A 204 -20.89 -10.38 8.83
CA GLY A 204 -20.13 -11.53 9.30
C GLY A 204 -18.62 -11.30 9.40
N HIS A 205 -18.13 -10.12 9.04
CA HIS A 205 -16.75 -9.71 9.27
C HIS A 205 -16.67 -8.88 10.56
N ASP A 206 -15.67 -9.15 11.38
CA ASP A 206 -15.43 -8.53 12.68
C ASP A 206 -14.30 -7.51 12.65
N PHE A 207 -13.34 -7.66 11.74
CA PHE A 207 -12.22 -6.74 11.58
C PHE A 207 -11.64 -6.76 10.16
N PRO A 208 -10.86 -5.74 9.74
CA PRO A 208 -10.21 -5.76 8.44
C PRO A 208 -9.19 -6.88 8.28
N ALA A 209 -9.19 -7.50 7.10
CA ALA A 209 -8.15 -8.45 6.72
C ALA A 209 -6.94 -7.71 6.12
N VAL A 210 -5.74 -8.26 6.31
CA VAL A 210 -4.48 -7.66 5.81
C VAL A 210 -3.88 -8.52 4.72
N ALA A 211 -3.31 -7.90 3.69
CA ALA A 211 -2.51 -8.60 2.68
C ALA A 211 -1.17 -9.11 3.24
N GLY A 212 -1.19 -10.09 4.14
CA GLY A 212 -0.01 -10.79 4.64
C GLY A 212 0.19 -12.14 3.96
N ALA A 213 1.43 -12.65 3.92
CA ALA A 213 1.74 -13.90 3.20
C ALA A 213 1.06 -15.13 3.81
N GLN A 214 0.77 -15.11 5.11
CA GLN A 214 -0.01 -16.13 5.80
C GLN A 214 -1.48 -16.12 5.34
N VAL A 215 -2.04 -14.94 5.11
CA VAL A 215 -3.44 -14.75 4.69
C VAL A 215 -3.60 -15.16 3.22
N SER A 216 -2.66 -14.82 2.34
CA SER A 216 -2.69 -15.32 0.96
C SER A 216 -2.60 -16.84 0.92
N SER A 217 -1.73 -17.43 1.75
CA SER A 217 -1.60 -18.88 1.88
C SER A 217 -2.88 -19.56 2.38
N SER A 218 -3.57 -18.99 3.38
CA SER A 218 -4.83 -19.56 3.90
C SER A 218 -5.96 -19.52 2.86
N ARG A 219 -5.86 -18.61 1.88
CA ARG A 219 -6.79 -18.48 0.75
C ARG A 219 -6.37 -19.25 -0.50
N ASN A 220 -5.31 -20.05 -0.44
CA ASN A 220 -4.73 -20.78 -1.58
C ASN A 220 -4.33 -19.86 -2.76
N LEU A 221 -3.90 -18.64 -2.45
CA LEU A 221 -3.30 -17.75 -3.44
C LEU A 221 -1.80 -18.02 -3.54
N GLU A 222 -1.21 -17.63 -4.67
CA GLU A 222 0.24 -17.48 -4.75
C GLU A 222 0.73 -16.54 -3.64
N ARG A 223 1.98 -16.71 -3.19
CA ARG A 223 2.55 -15.94 -2.07
C ARG A 223 2.49 -14.44 -2.40
N THR A 224 1.47 -13.79 -1.85
CA THR A 224 1.12 -12.40 -2.11
C THR A 224 1.09 -11.70 -0.77
N GLU A 225 1.73 -10.55 -0.68
CA GLU A 225 1.75 -9.73 0.53
C GLU A 225 2.06 -8.29 0.17
N ALA A 226 1.33 -7.36 0.80
CA ALA A 226 1.57 -5.94 0.65
C ALA A 226 3.04 -5.64 0.88
N VAL A 227 3.64 -4.85 -0.01
CA VAL A 227 4.98 -4.32 0.19
C VAL A 227 5.02 -3.59 1.51
N MET A 228 3.97 -2.84 1.86
CA MET A 228 3.89 -2.16 3.15
C MET A 228 3.69 -3.08 4.35
N HIS A 229 3.46 -4.39 4.20
CA HIS A 229 3.46 -5.31 5.34
C HIS A 229 4.86 -5.36 5.97
N GLN A 230 4.95 -5.18 7.29
CA GLN A 230 6.26 -5.17 7.93
C GLN A 230 6.96 -6.52 7.80
N GLY A 231 8.24 -6.45 7.42
CA GLY A 231 9.19 -7.55 7.54
C GLY A 231 9.52 -8.15 6.19
N ILE A 232 10.76 -7.92 5.75
CA ILE A 232 11.38 -8.66 4.66
C ILE A 232 12.29 -9.74 5.24
N TYR A 233 12.29 -10.92 4.63
CA TYR A 233 13.15 -12.03 5.03
C TYR A 233 14.43 -12.11 4.17
N TYR A 234 15.47 -12.75 4.71
CA TYR A 234 16.63 -13.11 3.90
C TYR A 234 16.21 -14.03 2.74
N GLY A 235 16.74 -13.77 1.55
CA GLY A 235 16.38 -14.47 0.31
C GLY A 235 15.00 -14.11 -0.25
N GLU A 236 14.27 -13.18 0.35
CA GLU A 236 12.99 -12.72 -0.17
C GLU A 236 13.17 -11.57 -1.18
N LYS A 237 12.36 -11.58 -2.23
CA LYS A 237 12.19 -10.47 -3.17
C LYS A 237 10.71 -10.11 -3.31
N ARG A 238 10.41 -8.82 -3.31
CA ARG A 238 9.13 -8.23 -3.69
C ARG A 238 9.22 -7.76 -5.13
N VAL A 239 8.57 -8.50 -6.02
CA VAL A 239 8.67 -8.27 -7.48
C VAL A 239 7.61 -7.29 -8.01
N GLY A 240 6.82 -6.69 -7.12
CA GLY A 240 5.85 -5.67 -7.45
C GLY A 240 4.95 -5.30 -6.29
N LEU A 241 4.06 -4.34 -6.54
CA LEU A 241 3.11 -3.88 -5.53
C LEU A 241 2.07 -4.95 -5.25
N GLY A 242 1.78 -5.09 -3.96
CA GLY A 242 0.60 -5.76 -3.51
C GLY A 242 -0.63 -4.92 -3.80
N HIS A 243 -1.73 -5.59 -3.58
CA HIS A 243 -3.05 -5.08 -3.85
C HIS A 243 -3.37 -3.88 -2.92
N ASP A 244 -3.25 -4.06 -1.61
CA ASP A 244 -3.36 -2.99 -0.61
C ASP A 244 -2.49 -1.73 -0.87
N ASP A 245 -1.27 -1.92 -1.39
CA ASP A 245 -0.34 -0.80 -1.61
C ASP A 245 -0.88 0.20 -2.65
N VAL A 246 -1.39 -0.33 -3.77
CA VAL A 246 -2.00 0.47 -4.83
C VAL A 246 -3.29 1.12 -4.34
N ALA A 247 -4.04 0.43 -3.49
CA ALA A 247 -5.29 0.91 -2.90
C ALA A 247 -5.10 2.22 -2.16
N MET A 248 -4.17 2.22 -1.21
CA MET A 248 -4.02 3.32 -0.29
C MET A 248 -3.46 4.53 -1.00
N LEU A 249 -2.55 4.31 -1.96
CA LEU A 249 -2.06 5.40 -2.77
C LEU A 249 -3.17 6.00 -3.65
N ARG A 250 -4.02 5.17 -4.28
CA ARG A 250 -5.19 5.66 -5.04
C ARG A 250 -6.23 6.35 -4.17
N LEU A 251 -6.43 5.88 -2.93
CA LEU A 251 -7.35 6.49 -1.97
C LEU A 251 -6.84 7.87 -1.53
N ALA A 252 -5.52 8.04 -1.36
CA ALA A 252 -4.93 9.36 -1.18
C ALA A 252 -5.12 10.24 -2.43
N MET A 253 -4.88 9.69 -3.62
CA MET A 253 -5.06 10.36 -4.91
C MET A 253 -6.51 10.80 -5.20
N ALA A 254 -7.52 10.23 -4.53
CA ALA A 254 -8.90 10.76 -4.56
C ALA A 254 -9.02 12.17 -3.97
N GLY A 255 -8.01 12.61 -3.21
CA GLY A 255 -7.89 13.97 -2.71
C GLY A 255 -8.62 14.23 -1.39
N THR A 256 -8.75 15.51 -1.03
CA THR A 256 -9.32 15.93 0.25
C THR A 256 -10.84 15.81 0.36
N ASP A 257 -11.54 15.69 -0.77
CA ASP A 257 -12.96 15.38 -0.77
C ASP A 257 -13.24 13.87 -0.83
N GLN A 258 -12.20 13.05 -0.98
CA GLN A 258 -12.25 11.59 -0.98
C GLN A 258 -13.20 11.04 -2.05
N VAL A 259 -13.28 11.72 -3.20
CA VAL A 259 -14.07 11.32 -4.36
C VAL A 259 -13.14 11.22 -5.56
N GLN A 260 -13.03 10.02 -6.13
CA GLN A 260 -12.15 9.80 -7.28
C GLN A 260 -12.64 10.59 -8.50
N GLY A 261 -11.72 11.30 -9.16
CA GLY A 261 -12.00 12.10 -10.35
C GLY A 261 -12.64 13.47 -10.05
N SER A 262 -12.60 13.91 -8.80
CA SER A 262 -13.03 15.25 -8.39
C SER A 262 -11.99 16.33 -8.74
N GLU A 263 -12.32 17.59 -8.47
CA GLU A 263 -11.37 18.70 -8.58
C GLU A 263 -10.20 18.61 -7.59
N SER A 264 -10.31 17.78 -6.55
CA SER A 264 -9.25 17.56 -5.56
C SER A 264 -8.39 16.32 -5.86
N SER A 265 -8.80 15.50 -6.82
CA SER A 265 -8.09 14.28 -7.24
C SER A 265 -6.80 14.58 -8.00
N TYR A 266 -5.74 13.83 -7.70
CA TYR A 266 -4.42 14.06 -8.27
C TYR A 266 -3.72 12.77 -8.68
N GLU A 267 -2.69 12.90 -9.51
CA GLU A 267 -1.75 11.84 -9.86
C GLU A 267 -0.40 12.09 -9.20
N VAL A 268 0.25 11.04 -8.72
CA VAL A 268 1.62 11.10 -8.21
C VAL A 268 2.58 10.51 -9.24
N GLU A 269 3.69 11.19 -9.48
CA GLU A 269 4.81 10.70 -10.29
C GLU A 269 6.09 10.82 -9.48
N LEU A 270 6.78 9.70 -9.28
CA LEU A 270 8.09 9.66 -8.66
C LEU A 270 9.17 9.79 -9.75
N VAL A 271 10.19 10.60 -9.50
CA VAL A 271 11.29 10.84 -10.44
C VAL A 271 12.63 10.64 -9.74
N TYR A 272 13.51 9.85 -10.35
CA TYR A 272 14.89 9.69 -9.88
C TYR A 272 15.76 10.85 -10.39
N GLU A 273 16.34 11.61 -9.47
CA GLU A 273 17.12 12.83 -9.78
C GLU A 273 18.64 12.62 -9.51
N GLY A 274 19.07 11.37 -9.32
CA GLY A 274 20.49 11.03 -9.15
C GLY A 274 21.01 11.26 -7.72
N VAL A 275 22.18 11.88 -7.63
CA VAL A 275 22.84 12.18 -6.34
C VAL A 275 22.60 13.65 -6.00
N SER A 276 21.80 13.89 -4.97
CA SER A 276 21.44 15.22 -4.46
C SER A 276 20.96 15.10 -3.03
N ASP A 277 21.13 16.17 -2.26
CA ASP A 277 20.58 16.30 -0.90
C ASP A 277 19.31 17.17 -0.86
N ASP A 278 18.86 17.66 -2.03
CA ASP A 278 17.73 18.59 -2.22
C ASP A 278 16.63 17.93 -3.05
N CYS A 279 15.99 16.90 -2.49
CA CYS A 279 14.89 16.16 -3.10
C CYS A 279 13.82 15.87 -2.07
N ASP A 280 12.60 15.58 -2.50
CA ASP A 280 11.48 15.26 -1.60
C ASP A 280 11.78 14.03 -0.74
N ILE A 281 12.45 13.04 -1.33
CA ILE A 281 12.90 11.82 -0.66
C ILE A 281 14.40 11.67 -0.89
N THR A 282 15.16 11.69 0.21
CA THR A 282 16.62 11.45 0.18
C THR A 282 16.94 10.08 0.76
N VAL A 283 17.60 9.23 -0.02
CA VAL A 283 18.01 7.86 0.33
C VAL A 283 19.48 7.85 0.75
N LYS A 284 19.77 7.25 1.91
CA LYS A 284 21.12 7.15 2.45
C LYS A 284 21.42 5.76 2.99
N MET A 285 22.44 5.11 2.44
CA MET A 285 23.08 3.92 3.01
C MET A 285 24.31 4.31 3.82
N GLY A 286 24.50 3.65 4.96
CA GLY A 286 25.61 3.92 5.89
C GLY A 286 25.18 3.98 7.37
N GLY A 287 23.93 3.63 7.67
CA GLY A 287 23.39 3.60 9.03
C GLY A 287 23.77 2.34 9.82
N THR A 288 23.34 2.31 11.09
CA THR A 288 23.47 1.14 11.98
C THR A 288 22.17 0.35 12.14
N SER A 289 21.02 0.98 11.92
CA SER A 289 19.71 0.33 11.88
C SER A 289 19.44 -0.25 10.49
N PHE A 290 18.58 -1.27 10.40
CA PHE A 290 18.27 -2.00 9.17
C PHE A 290 17.84 -1.10 8.00
N ALA A 291 16.62 -0.56 8.06
CA ALA A 291 16.09 0.43 7.15
C ALA A 291 14.94 1.19 7.83
N MET A 292 14.75 2.45 7.46
CA MET A 292 13.55 3.22 7.81
C MET A 292 13.43 4.48 6.96
N CYS A 293 12.21 4.83 6.58
CA CYS A 293 11.82 6.18 6.17
C CYS A 293 11.47 7.01 7.40
N SER A 294 12.10 8.17 7.53
CA SER A 294 11.66 9.24 8.42
C SER A 294 10.92 10.30 7.59
N ALA A 295 9.62 10.42 7.78
CA ALA A 295 8.80 11.42 7.11
C ALA A 295 8.39 12.55 8.07
N SER A 296 8.40 13.78 7.57
CA SER A 296 7.75 14.92 8.20
C SER A 296 6.47 15.26 7.42
N GLY A 297 5.51 15.91 8.06
CA GLY A 297 4.27 16.26 7.38
C GLY A 297 3.54 17.46 7.98
N THR A 298 2.61 17.99 7.20
CA THR A 298 1.76 19.12 7.58
C THR A 298 0.32 18.84 7.20
N GLN A 299 -0.64 19.42 7.93
CA GLN A 299 -2.04 19.28 7.60
C GLN A 299 -2.40 20.12 6.36
N VAL A 300 -3.13 19.53 5.41
CA VAL A 300 -3.67 20.23 4.22
C VAL A 300 -5.17 20.46 4.32
N ALA A 301 -5.89 19.57 5.00
CA ALA A 301 -7.31 19.70 5.33
C ALA A 301 -7.63 18.89 6.61
N PRO A 302 -8.83 19.01 7.22
CA PRO A 302 -9.23 18.13 8.32
C PRO A 302 -9.00 16.65 7.98
N ASN A 303 -8.28 15.92 8.83
CA ASN A 303 -7.89 14.51 8.60
C ASN A 303 -7.05 14.23 7.33
N HIS A 304 -6.52 15.26 6.68
CA HIS A 304 -5.63 15.10 5.54
C HIS A 304 -4.27 15.72 5.84
N MET A 305 -3.26 14.87 5.86
CA MET A 305 -1.86 15.25 6.03
C MET A 305 -1.15 15.17 4.67
N LYS A 306 -0.08 15.91 4.50
CA LYS A 306 0.89 15.65 3.41
C LYS A 306 2.27 15.43 3.98
N VAL A 307 3.04 14.56 3.33
CA VAL A 307 4.48 14.50 3.54
C VAL A 307 5.12 15.80 3.05
N THR A 308 6.04 16.37 3.82
CA THR A 308 6.83 17.55 3.42
C THR A 308 8.27 17.22 3.08
N GLN A 309 8.80 16.16 3.69
CA GLN A 309 10.15 15.66 3.44
C GLN A 309 10.22 14.21 3.92
N GLY A 310 10.78 13.33 3.10
CA GLY A 310 11.17 11.96 3.45
C GLY A 310 12.69 11.79 3.49
N THR A 311 13.18 10.95 4.40
CA THR A 311 14.56 10.49 4.40
C THR A 311 14.62 9.00 4.69
N ILE A 312 15.09 8.23 3.72
CA ILE A 312 15.28 6.79 3.86
C ILE A 312 16.71 6.55 4.34
N LYS A 313 16.87 5.87 5.48
CA LYS A 313 18.17 5.47 6.02
C LYS A 313 18.27 3.95 6.02
N MET A 314 19.26 3.42 5.30
CA MET A 314 19.57 2.00 5.23
C MET A 314 20.89 1.71 5.96
N ALA A 315 21.00 0.50 6.51
CA ALA A 315 22.21 0.03 7.15
C ALA A 315 23.39 0.04 6.18
N SER A 316 24.60 0.32 6.68
CA SER A 316 25.83 0.21 5.91
C SER A 316 25.97 -1.16 5.24
N ALA A 317 26.59 -1.19 4.06
CA ALA A 317 26.89 -2.43 3.35
C ALA A 317 27.90 -3.33 4.08
N SER A 318 28.59 -2.82 5.10
CA SER A 318 29.40 -3.66 5.99
C SER A 318 28.60 -4.37 7.08
N ASN A 319 27.35 -3.95 7.34
CA ASN A 319 26.53 -4.46 8.43
C ASN A 319 25.50 -5.50 7.98
N ILE A 320 24.98 -5.34 6.76
CA ILE A 320 23.96 -6.22 6.17
C ILE A 320 24.49 -6.71 4.82
N ASN A 321 24.28 -8.00 4.55
CA ASN A 321 24.58 -8.60 3.26
C ASN A 321 23.50 -8.20 2.24
N TRP A 322 23.63 -7.02 1.65
CA TRP A 322 22.68 -6.52 0.66
C TRP A 322 22.87 -7.21 -0.69
N HIS A 323 21.75 -7.64 -1.29
CA HIS A 323 21.67 -7.98 -2.69
C HIS A 323 21.16 -6.76 -3.46
N PHE A 324 21.89 -6.37 -4.51
CA PHE A 324 21.50 -5.29 -5.41
C PHE A 324 21.20 -5.89 -6.78
N ASN A 325 20.01 -5.64 -7.31
CA ASN A 325 19.70 -5.96 -8.70
C ASN A 325 20.55 -5.09 -9.62
N ASP A 326 21.06 -5.67 -10.71
CA ASP A 326 21.97 -5.02 -11.66
C ASP A 326 21.30 -4.70 -13.01
N THR A 327 19.98 -4.93 -13.10
CA THR A 327 19.18 -4.72 -14.29
C THR A 327 18.01 -3.79 -13.98
N LEU A 328 17.79 -2.82 -14.88
CA LEU A 328 16.57 -2.02 -14.87
C LEU A 328 15.39 -2.89 -15.29
N ASN A 329 14.25 -2.69 -14.64
CA ASN A 329 12.98 -3.26 -15.07
C ASN A 329 12.57 -2.60 -16.39
N ASN A 330 12.97 -3.18 -17.51
CA ASN A 330 12.68 -2.67 -18.85
C ASN A 330 11.23 -2.90 -19.31
N ASP A 331 10.34 -3.27 -18.40
CA ASP A 331 8.90 -3.24 -18.64
C ASP A 331 8.50 -1.77 -18.74
N SER A 332 8.64 -1.25 -19.96
CA SER A 332 8.24 0.10 -20.32
C SER A 332 6.80 0.27 -19.83
N PRO A 333 6.44 1.38 -19.15
CA PRO A 333 5.03 1.69 -18.96
C PRO A 333 4.39 1.62 -20.36
N PRO A 334 3.24 0.94 -20.52
CA PRO A 334 2.64 0.78 -21.84
C PRO A 334 2.58 2.17 -22.52
N GLU A 335 3.20 2.30 -23.69
CA GLU A 335 3.28 3.56 -24.45
C GLU A 335 1.91 4.04 -24.97
N ASP A 336 0.81 3.40 -24.57
CA ASP A 336 -0.53 3.79 -24.95
C ASP A 336 -1.17 4.62 -23.83
N ASP A 337 -1.21 5.94 -24.04
CA ASP A 337 -2.04 6.89 -23.28
C ASP A 337 -3.53 6.50 -23.31
N ASN A 338 -3.92 5.50 -24.13
CA ASN A 338 -5.27 4.95 -24.22
C ASN A 338 -5.54 3.78 -23.26
N ASP A 339 -4.52 3.18 -22.63
CA ASP A 339 -4.68 2.09 -21.63
C ASP A 339 -4.42 2.57 -20.19
N ARG A 340 -4.06 3.84 -20.00
CA ARG A 340 -4.21 4.49 -18.70
C ARG A 340 -5.69 4.66 -18.41
N ILE A 341 -6.18 3.95 -17.39
CA ILE A 341 -7.57 4.08 -16.89
C ILE A 341 -7.88 5.51 -16.38
N PHE A 342 -6.87 6.40 -16.33
CA PHE A 342 -7.04 7.84 -16.15
C PHE A 342 -6.32 8.60 -17.25
N GLY A 343 -7.09 9.17 -18.20
CA GLY A 343 -6.57 9.85 -19.39
C GLY A 343 -7.60 10.75 -20.08
N SER A 344 -7.75 11.97 -19.56
CA SER A 344 -8.13 13.22 -20.24
C SER A 344 -9.30 13.26 -21.24
N GLY A 345 -10.45 13.74 -20.76
CA GLY A 345 -11.46 14.40 -21.58
C GLY A 345 -11.39 15.92 -21.49
N PHE A 346 -10.30 16.55 -21.96
CA PHE A 346 -10.26 17.99 -22.21
C PHE A 346 -9.74 18.25 -23.63
N SER A 347 -10.63 18.12 -24.61
CA SER A 347 -10.43 18.73 -25.93
C SER A 347 -10.79 20.21 -25.85
N GLY A 348 -9.81 21.05 -25.55
CA GLY A 348 -9.88 22.49 -25.84
C GLY A 348 -9.44 22.71 -27.29
N SER A 349 -10.40 22.83 -28.21
CA SER A 349 -10.18 23.41 -29.53
C SER A 349 -10.57 24.90 -29.50
N ASP A 350 -9.62 25.75 -29.91
CA ASP A 350 -9.69 27.19 -30.19
C ASP A 350 -10.08 28.15 -29.06
#